data_AF-A0A845X9S7-F1
#
_entry.id   AF-A0A845X9S7-F1
#
_cell.length_a   1.000
_cell.length_b   1.000
_cell.length_c   1.000
_cell.angle_alpha   90.00
_cell.angle_beta   90.00
_cell.angle_gamma   90.00
#
_symmetry.space_group_name_H-M   'P 1'
#
loop_
_entity.id
_entity.type
_entity.pdbx_description
1 polymer ?
#
loop_
_entity_poly.entity_id
_entity_poly.type
_entity_poly.pdbx_seq_one_letter_code
_entity_poly.pdbx_strand_id
1 'polypeptide(L)'
;METYRGIHPNDDHLHAASLEISLAAGDSFTVVASTLENPDLDGAAALARQQAHEQTLQNAWQQSIQPPTPEPEPEPTPEPEPVSASSTQPETPPAPAPLAQPAPPAIVQPPVQPTAAPEPDTAGCAGPLKWLDRLLGKPSESATPPVATPSPTPTPTPPPEPVQPPVASPPPLPEPEPIPEPEPEPQPEPEPQPMLDVPAWIAQLVLAADQFVVDRTVEGQPGKTVIAGYPWFGDWGRDTMIALPGLAIATGRPELAKPILLTFAKYLDQGMLPNLFPEAGATPEYNTVDAILWYFEAIHAYWVATQDQALIAELFPVLAEVIEWHQKGTRYNIKVAQDGLLYAGESGVQLTWMDAKIGDWVVTPRIGKPVEINALWYNALVIMVEFAQSLAESPQPYQDLAEQTRTSFGRFWQADLGYCYDVIDGPQGDDPALRPNQVLAVALPSATIDRPGLLSAAQQQSLLQVVQQQLLTPHGLRSLAPEHQNYKGKYGGDSWQRDSAYHQGPVWGWLIGPWVQAHLKVHNDPAAAIAFLEPMAQQLQAGCVGNLSEIFDGDAPHAPRGAFAQAWTVAEVLRTYRLAAEAAIGQ
;
A
#
# COMPACT_ATOMS: atom_id res chain seq x y z
N MET A 1 -15.67 32.83 -18.03
CA MET A 1 -16.17 32.06 -16.89
C MET A 1 -15.09 31.99 -15.80
N GLU A 2 -13.86 31.60 -16.17
CA GLU A 2 -12.63 31.67 -15.36
C GLU A 2 -12.37 33.04 -14.68
N THR A 3 -12.44 34.15 -15.43
CA THR A 3 -12.26 35.51 -14.88
C THR A 3 -13.35 35.88 -13.85
N TYR A 4 -14.56 35.33 -13.99
CA TYR A 4 -15.64 35.49 -13.02
C TYR A 4 -15.45 34.62 -11.78
N ARG A 5 -14.64 33.56 -11.87
CA ARG A 5 -14.26 32.64 -10.78
C ARG A 5 -13.01 33.08 -10.00
N GLY A 6 -12.39 34.22 -10.35
CA GLY A 6 -11.17 34.72 -9.70
C GLY A 6 -9.90 33.97 -10.10
N ILE A 7 -9.97 33.14 -11.15
CA ILE A 7 -8.86 32.34 -11.68
C ILE A 7 -8.28 33.05 -12.91
N HIS A 8 -6.95 32.99 -13.08
CA HIS A 8 -6.30 33.51 -14.28
C HIS A 8 -6.94 32.84 -15.52
N PRO A 9 -7.41 33.60 -16.53
CA PRO A 9 -8.17 33.04 -17.66
C PRO A 9 -7.33 32.24 -18.66
N ASN A 10 -6.04 32.03 -18.39
CA ASN A 10 -5.21 31.14 -19.17
C ASN A 10 -5.36 29.74 -18.58
N ASP A 11 -6.45 29.10 -18.96
CA ASP A 11 -6.63 27.67 -18.83
C ASP A 11 -5.84 27.03 -19.99
N ASP A 12 -4.93 26.10 -19.71
CA ASP A 12 -4.19 25.35 -20.75
C ASP A 12 -5.07 24.25 -21.40
N HIS A 13 -6.39 24.46 -21.40
CA HIS A 13 -7.34 23.58 -22.07
C HIS A 13 -7.20 23.75 -23.59
N LEU A 14 -6.50 22.80 -24.21
CA LEU A 14 -6.47 22.65 -25.66
C LEU A 14 -7.84 22.20 -26.15
N HIS A 15 -8.63 23.14 -26.70
CA HIS A 15 -9.76 22.76 -27.54
C HIS A 15 -9.23 22.29 -28.91
N ALA A 16 -8.87 21.01 -28.99
CA ALA A 16 -8.23 20.44 -30.17
C ALA A 16 -9.17 20.37 -31.39
N ALA A 17 -10.43 19.97 -31.19
CA ALA A 17 -11.43 19.87 -32.24
C ALA A 17 -12.87 19.83 -31.69
N SER A 18 -13.83 20.16 -32.53
CA SER A 18 -15.26 19.82 -32.35
C SER A 18 -15.64 18.84 -33.45
N LEU A 19 -16.28 17.73 -33.06
CA LEU A 19 -16.68 16.67 -33.96
C LEU A 19 -18.20 16.48 -33.85
N GLU A 20 -18.88 16.50 -34.98
CA GLU A 20 -20.31 16.21 -35.08
C GLU A 20 -20.51 15.08 -36.10
N ILE A 21 -21.16 14.01 -35.67
CA ILE A 21 -21.44 12.85 -36.51
C ILE A 21 -22.83 12.29 -36.21
N SER A 22 -23.51 11.81 -37.24
CA SER A 22 -24.76 11.07 -37.11
C SER A 22 -24.48 9.59 -37.33
N LEU A 23 -24.81 8.76 -36.35
CA LEU A 23 -24.65 7.30 -36.41
C LEU A 23 -26.02 6.62 -36.43
N ALA A 24 -26.20 5.62 -37.29
CA ALA A 24 -27.31 4.69 -37.18
C ALA A 24 -26.99 3.60 -36.13
N ALA A 25 -28.01 2.85 -35.69
CA ALA A 25 -27.80 1.74 -34.77
C ALA A 25 -26.88 0.69 -35.40
N GLY A 26 -25.73 0.43 -34.77
CA GLY A 26 -24.71 -0.50 -35.26
C GLY A 26 -23.54 0.17 -36.01
N ASP A 27 -23.63 1.45 -36.34
CA ASP A 27 -22.50 2.20 -36.90
C ASP A 27 -21.45 2.47 -35.81
N SER A 28 -20.18 2.55 -36.22
CA SER A 28 -19.08 2.93 -35.34
C SER A 28 -18.34 4.15 -35.89
N PHE A 29 -17.78 4.93 -34.97
CA PHE A 29 -16.91 6.05 -35.26
C PHE A 29 -15.74 6.05 -34.29
N THR A 30 -14.53 6.21 -34.80
CA THR A 30 -13.31 6.23 -33.98
C THR A 30 -12.67 7.61 -34.05
N VAL A 31 -12.41 8.16 -32.87
CA VAL A 31 -11.58 9.37 -32.72
C VAL A 31 -10.24 8.93 -32.15
N VAL A 32 -9.16 9.29 -32.83
CA VAL A 32 -7.80 9.07 -32.32
C VAL A 32 -7.22 10.41 -31.90
N ALA A 33 -6.97 10.56 -30.60
CA ALA A 33 -6.23 11.66 -30.02
C ALA A 33 -4.93 11.10 -29.42
N SER A 34 -3.78 11.62 -29.86
CA SER A 34 -2.49 11.09 -29.44
C SER A 34 -1.42 12.17 -29.42
N THR A 35 -0.48 12.03 -28.50
CA THR A 35 0.77 12.79 -28.46
C THR A 35 1.90 12.11 -29.23
N LEU A 36 1.66 10.90 -29.77
CA LEU A 36 2.63 10.16 -30.57
C LEU A 36 2.74 10.76 -31.97
N GLU A 37 3.95 10.76 -32.54
CA GLU A 37 4.20 11.26 -33.89
C GLU A 37 3.46 10.45 -34.97
N ASN A 38 3.33 9.13 -34.76
CA ASN A 38 2.65 8.22 -35.68
C ASN A 38 1.65 7.35 -34.89
N PRO A 39 0.45 7.88 -34.58
CA PRO A 39 -0.55 7.12 -33.85
C PRO A 39 -1.15 6.02 -34.74
N ASP A 40 -1.48 4.89 -34.12
CA ASP A 40 -2.28 3.85 -34.78
C ASP A 40 -3.69 4.38 -35.05
N LEU A 41 -4.13 4.29 -36.30
CA LEU A 41 -5.43 4.78 -36.77
C LEU A 41 -6.48 3.66 -36.90
N ASP A 42 -6.09 2.40 -36.66
CA ASP A 42 -7.01 1.27 -36.73
C ASP A 42 -7.86 1.18 -35.46
N GLY A 43 -9.07 1.74 -35.54
CA GLY A 43 -10.04 1.72 -34.44
C GLY A 43 -10.49 0.32 -34.04
N ALA A 44 -10.54 -0.63 -34.97
CA ALA A 44 -10.93 -2.02 -34.67
C ALA A 44 -9.81 -2.73 -33.90
N ALA A 45 -8.55 -2.53 -34.31
CA ALA A 45 -7.40 -3.05 -33.57
C ALA A 45 -7.27 -2.40 -32.19
N ALA A 46 -7.52 -1.09 -32.07
CA ALA A 46 -7.52 -0.40 -30.78
C ALA A 46 -8.59 -0.95 -29.83
N LEU A 47 -9.82 -1.15 -30.33
CA LEU A 47 -10.90 -1.77 -29.55
C LEU A 47 -10.55 -3.20 -29.11
N ALA A 48 -9.99 -4.01 -30.01
CA ALA A 48 -9.58 -5.38 -29.69
C ALA A 48 -8.48 -5.43 -28.61
N ARG A 49 -7.50 -4.50 -28.66
CA ARG A 49 -6.47 -4.36 -27.62
C ARG A 49 -7.09 -3.97 -26.28
N GLN A 50 -8.02 -3.02 -26.28
CA GLN A 50 -8.72 -2.61 -25.07
C GLN A 50 -9.52 -3.76 -24.46
N GLN A 51 -10.28 -4.51 -25.26
CA GLN A 51 -11.03 -5.67 -24.79
C GLN A 51 -10.13 -6.79 -24.23
N ALA A 52 -8.99 -7.04 -24.88
CA ALA A 52 -8.01 -8.01 -24.39
C ALA A 52 -7.38 -7.57 -23.05
N HIS A 53 -7.11 -6.28 -22.90
CA HIS A 53 -6.62 -5.69 -21.66
C HIS A 53 -7.67 -5.80 -20.54
N GLU A 54 -8.90 -5.39 -20.80
CA GLU A 54 -10.02 -5.50 -19.85
C GLU A 54 -10.25 -6.94 -19.41
N GLN A 55 -10.20 -7.90 -20.34
CA GLN A 55 -10.31 -9.32 -20.01
C GLN A 55 -9.16 -9.78 -19.12
N THR A 56 -7.93 -9.28 -19.35
CA THR A 56 -6.77 -9.59 -18.51
C THR A 56 -6.98 -9.09 -17.07
N LEU A 57 -7.48 -7.86 -16.92
CA LEU A 57 -7.80 -7.27 -15.62
C LEU A 57 -8.88 -8.07 -14.88
N GLN A 58 -9.95 -8.42 -15.58
CA GLN A 58 -11.04 -9.21 -15.01
C GLN A 58 -10.57 -10.61 -14.60
N ASN A 59 -9.75 -11.27 -15.41
CA ASN A 59 -9.21 -12.59 -15.10
C ASN A 59 -8.30 -12.54 -13.86
N ALA A 60 -7.40 -11.56 -13.77
CA ALA A 60 -6.51 -11.39 -12.61
C ALA A 60 -7.32 -11.19 -11.32
N TRP A 61 -8.36 -10.34 -11.38
CA TRP A 61 -9.23 -10.11 -10.25
C TRP A 61 -10.06 -11.35 -9.89
N GLN A 62 -10.67 -12.04 -10.86
CA GLN A 62 -11.44 -13.27 -10.63
C GLN A 62 -10.58 -14.36 -9.97
N GLN A 63 -9.33 -14.52 -10.40
CA GLN A 63 -8.38 -15.44 -9.77
C GLN A 63 -8.09 -15.04 -8.32
N SER A 64 -7.98 -13.73 -8.04
CA SER A 64 -7.68 -13.23 -6.68
C SER A 64 -8.80 -13.41 -5.66
N ILE A 65 -10.04 -13.62 -6.10
CA ILE A 65 -11.21 -13.84 -5.22
C ILE A 65 -11.65 -15.31 -5.18
N GLN A 66 -10.98 -16.19 -5.92
CA GLN A 66 -11.23 -17.63 -5.84
C GLN A 66 -10.56 -18.21 -4.59
N PRO A 67 -11.20 -19.17 -3.91
CA PRO A 67 -10.52 -19.90 -2.84
C PRO A 67 -9.27 -20.60 -3.39
N PRO A 68 -8.20 -20.73 -2.58
CA PRO A 68 -7.02 -21.48 -3.01
C PRO A 68 -7.45 -22.89 -3.39
N THR A 69 -7.10 -23.31 -4.61
CA THR A 69 -7.32 -24.69 -5.04
C THR A 69 -6.49 -25.60 -4.11
N PRO A 70 -7.08 -26.64 -3.50
CA PRO A 70 -6.31 -27.55 -2.66
C PRO A 70 -5.16 -28.12 -3.49
N GLU A 71 -3.92 -27.95 -3.01
CA GLU A 71 -2.77 -28.61 -3.62
C GLU A 71 -3.02 -30.13 -3.59
N PRO A 72 -2.75 -30.86 -4.69
CA PRO A 72 -2.86 -32.31 -4.67
C PRO A 72 -1.93 -32.84 -3.57
N GLU A 73 -2.48 -33.67 -2.67
CA GLU A 73 -1.69 -34.32 -1.61
C GLU A 73 -0.44 -34.96 -2.25
N PRO A 74 0.77 -34.73 -1.69
CA PRO A 74 1.95 -35.40 -2.19
C PRO A 74 1.73 -36.91 -2.08
N GLU A 75 1.86 -37.62 -3.22
CA GLU A 75 1.78 -39.07 -3.26
C GLU A 75 2.68 -39.67 -2.16
N PRO A 76 2.20 -40.65 -1.38
CA PRO A 76 3.00 -41.25 -0.33
C PRO A 76 4.28 -41.85 -0.94
N THR A 77 5.42 -41.31 -0.53
CA THR A 77 6.74 -41.81 -0.93
C THR A 77 6.87 -43.28 -0.51
N PRO A 78 7.17 -44.21 -1.43
CA PRO A 78 7.40 -45.60 -1.06
C PRO A 78 8.64 -45.71 -0.16
N GLU A 79 8.51 -46.48 0.94
CA GLU A 79 9.61 -46.73 1.87
C GLU A 79 10.83 -47.33 1.14
N PRO A 80 12.07 -46.88 1.41
CA PRO A 80 13.25 -47.41 0.73
C PRO A 80 13.61 -48.80 1.26
N GLU A 81 13.58 -49.81 0.38
CA GLU A 81 14.18 -51.12 0.62
C GLU A 81 15.70 -51.01 0.87
N PRO A 82 16.29 -51.86 1.74
CA PRO A 82 17.71 -51.82 2.05
C PRO A 82 18.55 -52.35 0.88
N VAL A 83 19.21 -51.46 0.14
CA VAL A 83 20.08 -51.81 -0.98
C VAL A 83 21.48 -52.19 -0.49
N SER A 84 21.81 -53.46 -0.71
CA SER A 84 23.13 -54.07 -0.54
C SER A 84 24.15 -53.46 -1.53
N ALA A 85 25.25 -52.88 -1.01
CA ALA A 85 26.31 -52.30 -1.83
C ALA A 85 27.19 -53.39 -2.47
N SER A 86 27.22 -53.43 -3.82
CA SER A 86 28.21 -54.16 -4.60
C SER A 86 29.27 -53.20 -5.13
N SER A 87 30.52 -53.59 -4.97
CA SER A 87 31.73 -52.88 -5.34
C SER A 87 32.06 -52.99 -6.83
N THR A 88 32.32 -51.87 -7.49
CA THR A 88 33.09 -51.83 -8.75
C THR A 88 34.14 -50.72 -8.68
N GLN A 89 35.37 -51.10 -9.04
CA GLN A 89 36.58 -50.27 -9.03
C GLN A 89 36.52 -49.12 -10.05
N PRO A 90 37.29 -48.04 -9.85
CA PRO A 90 37.33 -46.91 -10.77
C PRO A 90 38.36 -47.10 -11.90
N GLU A 91 37.93 -46.86 -13.14
CA GLU A 91 38.81 -46.64 -14.29
C GLU A 91 39.25 -45.16 -14.37
N THR A 92 40.50 -44.98 -14.78
CA THR A 92 41.28 -43.74 -14.90
C THR A 92 40.83 -42.85 -16.07
N PRO A 93 40.70 -41.51 -15.90
CA PRO A 93 40.61 -40.58 -17.02
C PRO A 93 41.96 -39.89 -17.37
N PRO A 94 42.14 -39.43 -18.63
CA PRO A 94 43.43 -38.99 -19.18
C PRO A 94 43.74 -37.49 -18.96
N ALA A 95 45.01 -37.14 -19.17
CA ALA A 95 45.62 -35.83 -18.93
C ALA A 95 45.20 -34.71 -19.91
N PRO A 96 45.15 -33.42 -19.49
CA PRO A 96 44.98 -32.28 -20.38
C PRO A 96 46.32 -31.61 -20.79
N ALA A 97 46.31 -31.06 -22.01
CA ALA A 97 47.40 -30.41 -22.74
C ALA A 97 47.65 -28.94 -22.32
N PRO A 98 48.80 -28.31 -22.65
CA PRO A 98 49.26 -27.06 -22.04
C PRO A 98 48.75 -25.79 -22.74
N LEU A 99 48.44 -24.76 -21.97
CA LEU A 99 48.06 -23.41 -22.44
C LEU A 99 49.25 -22.43 -22.39
N ALA A 100 49.31 -21.58 -23.41
CA ALA A 100 50.39 -20.64 -23.72
C ALA A 100 50.33 -19.33 -22.89
N GLN A 101 51.50 -18.72 -22.71
CA GLN A 101 51.74 -17.46 -22.01
C GLN A 101 51.38 -16.23 -22.86
N PRO A 102 50.92 -15.11 -22.25
CA PRO A 102 50.99 -13.79 -22.86
C PRO A 102 52.05 -12.87 -22.19
N ALA A 103 52.60 -11.97 -23.00
CA ALA A 103 53.67 -10.99 -22.69
C ALA A 103 53.14 -9.70 -21.99
N PRO A 104 54.00 -8.91 -21.33
CA PRO A 104 53.59 -7.77 -20.48
C PRO A 104 53.51 -6.41 -21.23
N PRO A 105 52.69 -5.44 -20.76
CA PRO A 105 52.66 -4.09 -21.33
C PRO A 105 53.54 -3.07 -20.58
N ALA A 106 53.93 -2.03 -21.32
CA ALA A 106 54.86 -0.98 -20.94
C ALA A 106 54.22 0.21 -20.19
N ILE A 107 55.04 0.88 -19.39
CA ILE A 107 54.73 2.01 -18.50
C ILE A 107 54.89 3.36 -19.24
N VAL A 108 53.95 4.29 -19.07
CA VAL A 108 54.09 5.71 -19.45
C VAL A 108 53.59 6.60 -18.29
N GLN A 109 54.42 7.54 -17.86
CA GLN A 109 54.13 8.57 -16.83
C GLN A 109 53.56 9.86 -17.45
N PRO A 110 52.75 10.66 -16.72
CA PRO A 110 52.45 12.05 -17.07
C PRO A 110 53.19 13.06 -16.17
N PRO A 111 53.40 14.33 -16.62
CA PRO A 111 54.09 15.35 -15.83
C PRO A 111 53.16 16.33 -15.08
N VAL A 112 53.82 17.14 -14.25
CA VAL A 112 53.38 17.96 -13.09
C VAL A 112 52.80 19.34 -13.47
N GLN A 113 51.96 19.90 -12.57
CA GLN A 113 51.33 21.23 -12.57
C GLN A 113 52.30 22.43 -12.40
N PRO A 114 51.78 23.69 -12.43
CA PRO A 114 51.99 24.54 -11.24
C PRO A 114 50.80 25.46 -10.81
N THR A 115 50.53 25.46 -9.50
CA THR A 115 50.19 26.53 -8.52
C THR A 115 49.57 27.88 -8.94
N ALA A 116 48.48 28.33 -8.25
CA ALA A 116 48.45 29.40 -7.22
C ALA A 116 47.01 29.89 -6.86
N ALA A 117 46.80 30.23 -5.57
CA ALA A 117 45.60 30.71 -4.84
C ALA A 117 45.37 32.25 -5.01
N PRO A 118 44.43 32.98 -4.32
CA PRO A 118 43.55 32.61 -3.19
C PRO A 118 42.08 33.16 -3.19
N GLU A 119 41.32 32.75 -2.16
CA GLU A 119 39.96 33.16 -1.75
C GLU A 119 39.87 34.61 -1.21
N PRO A 120 38.67 35.12 -0.83
CA PRO A 120 38.18 34.90 0.55
C PRO A 120 36.66 34.65 0.74
N ASP A 121 36.37 33.79 1.73
CA ASP A 121 35.34 33.80 2.77
C ASP A 121 33.91 34.37 2.53
N THR A 122 32.90 33.53 2.79
CA THR A 122 31.96 33.72 3.92
C THR A 122 31.24 32.42 4.29
N ALA A 123 31.24 32.13 5.60
CA ALA A 123 30.51 31.07 6.32
C ALA A 123 28.97 31.18 6.12
N GLY A 124 28.14 30.16 6.33
CA GLY A 124 28.31 28.80 6.82
C GLY A 124 26.92 28.21 7.11
N CYS A 125 26.72 26.92 6.80
CA CYS A 125 25.79 25.95 7.42
C CYS A 125 25.61 24.77 6.45
N ALA A 126 26.40 23.72 6.65
CA ALA A 126 26.23 22.43 5.98
C ALA A 126 26.47 21.30 6.98
N GLY A 127 25.56 20.34 7.02
CA GLY A 127 25.82 18.97 7.46
C GLY A 127 25.33 18.04 6.33
N PRO A 128 26.15 17.11 5.81
CA PRO A 128 25.80 16.36 4.61
C PRO A 128 24.97 15.11 4.92
N LEU A 129 24.03 14.85 4.01
CA LEU A 129 23.17 13.68 3.86
C LEU A 129 24.02 12.40 3.76
N LYS A 130 23.85 11.47 4.72
CA LYS A 130 24.56 10.17 4.78
C LYS A 130 23.73 8.96 4.34
N TRP A 131 22.50 9.16 3.87
CA TRP A 131 21.59 8.05 3.56
C TRP A 131 21.58 7.66 2.07
N LEU A 132 22.02 8.54 1.17
CA LEU A 132 21.96 8.32 -0.29
C LEU A 132 22.99 7.28 -0.81
N ASP A 133 24.08 7.06 -0.07
CA ASP A 133 25.17 6.15 -0.49
C ASP A 133 24.90 4.66 -0.22
N ARG A 134 23.79 4.30 0.44
CA ARG A 134 23.43 2.90 0.73
C ARG A 134 22.46 2.26 -0.27
N LEU A 135 21.83 3.05 -1.13
CA LEU A 135 20.86 2.59 -2.15
C LEU A 135 21.51 2.33 -3.53
N LEU A 136 22.75 2.77 -3.74
CA LEU A 136 23.45 2.64 -5.02
C LEU A 136 24.73 1.81 -4.85
N GLY A 137 24.57 0.49 -4.80
CA GLY A 137 25.68 -0.45 -4.72
C GLY A 137 26.62 -0.36 -5.93
N LYS A 138 27.93 -0.26 -5.68
CA LYS A 138 28.99 -0.59 -6.64
C LYS A 138 30.10 -1.43 -5.98
N PRO A 139 30.77 -2.29 -6.77
CA PRO A 139 31.48 -3.46 -6.26
C PRO A 139 32.88 -3.10 -5.72
N SER A 140 33.32 -3.85 -4.71
CA SER A 140 34.63 -3.72 -4.07
C SER A 140 35.55 -4.88 -4.48
N GLU A 141 36.62 -4.55 -5.21
CA GLU A 141 37.84 -5.34 -5.28
C GLU A 141 38.99 -4.53 -4.65
N SER A 142 39.70 -5.11 -3.68
CA SER A 142 41.13 -5.42 -3.80
C SER A 142 41.75 -5.77 -2.45
N ALA A 143 42.62 -6.77 -2.49
CA ALA A 143 43.32 -7.37 -1.35
C ALA A 143 44.84 -7.15 -1.45
N THR A 144 45.54 -7.53 -0.35
CA THR A 144 46.94 -7.98 -0.16
C THR A 144 47.88 -7.07 0.64
N PRO A 145 48.97 -7.57 1.26
CA PRO A 145 49.21 -8.88 1.93
C PRO A 145 49.98 -8.75 3.29
N PRO A 146 50.21 -9.83 4.07
CA PRO A 146 51.16 -9.83 5.20
C PRO A 146 52.29 -10.88 5.12
N VAL A 147 53.35 -10.69 5.93
CA VAL A 147 54.56 -11.54 6.03
C VAL A 147 54.83 -12.00 7.48
N ALA A 148 54.95 -13.34 7.66
CA ALA A 148 55.76 -14.23 8.56
C ALA A 148 55.98 -13.92 10.07
N THR A 149 56.07 -14.82 11.08
CA THR A 149 56.20 -16.30 11.37
C THR A 149 56.22 -16.48 12.93
N PRO A 150 56.39 -17.65 13.64
CA PRO A 150 56.53 -19.08 13.28
C PRO A 150 55.68 -20.12 14.11
N SER A 151 55.85 -21.43 13.82
CA SER A 151 55.19 -22.69 14.31
C SER A 151 55.43 -23.12 15.78
N PRO A 152 54.67 -24.14 16.31
CA PRO A 152 55.21 -25.54 16.37
C PRO A 152 54.22 -26.74 16.22
N THR A 153 54.77 -27.84 15.64
CA THR A 153 54.67 -29.32 15.85
C THR A 153 53.35 -30.11 16.13
N PRO A 154 53.11 -31.27 15.45
CA PRO A 154 52.00 -32.23 15.73
C PRO A 154 52.43 -33.53 16.47
N THR A 155 51.47 -34.31 17.01
CA THR A 155 51.67 -35.64 17.66
C THR A 155 50.41 -36.54 17.46
N PRO A 156 50.50 -37.90 17.40
CA PRO A 156 49.68 -38.76 16.52
C PRO A 156 48.62 -39.68 17.18
N THR A 157 47.83 -40.36 16.34
CA THR A 157 46.71 -41.31 16.66
C THR A 157 47.14 -42.79 16.45
N PRO A 158 46.61 -43.79 17.21
CA PRO A 158 47.16 -45.17 17.30
C PRO A 158 46.59 -46.18 16.26
N PRO A 159 47.16 -47.42 16.17
CA PRO A 159 46.99 -48.36 15.04
C PRO A 159 45.88 -49.43 15.24
N PRO A 160 45.49 -50.17 14.17
CA PRO A 160 44.42 -51.18 14.22
C PRO A 160 44.90 -52.64 14.41
N GLU A 161 44.00 -53.49 14.93
CA GLU A 161 44.17 -54.94 15.20
C GLU A 161 43.69 -55.86 14.04
N PRO A 162 44.08 -57.16 14.01
CA PRO A 162 44.07 -57.99 12.79
C PRO A 162 42.87 -58.92 12.58
N VAL A 163 42.70 -59.29 11.30
CA VAL A 163 41.62 -60.04 10.63
C VAL A 163 41.75 -61.58 10.80
N GLN A 164 40.62 -62.31 10.90
CA GLN A 164 40.53 -63.77 10.73
C GLN A 164 39.84 -64.17 9.40
N PRO A 165 40.18 -65.34 8.79
CA PRO A 165 39.68 -65.77 7.47
C PRO A 165 38.37 -66.59 7.53
N PRO A 166 37.68 -66.81 6.38
CA PRO A 166 36.25 -67.14 6.31
C PRO A 166 35.93 -68.64 6.22
N VAL A 167 34.68 -68.99 6.57
CA VAL A 167 34.06 -70.33 6.38
C VAL A 167 32.89 -70.20 5.38
N ALA A 168 32.77 -71.15 4.45
CA ALA A 168 31.83 -71.15 3.33
C ALA A 168 30.36 -71.47 3.71
N SER A 169 29.41 -70.91 2.93
CA SER A 169 27.96 -71.13 3.06
C SER A 169 27.39 -71.99 1.91
N PRO A 170 26.31 -72.78 2.11
CA PRO A 170 25.64 -73.61 1.09
C PRO A 170 24.53 -72.86 0.32
N PRO A 171 24.03 -73.39 -0.83
CA PRO A 171 23.20 -72.66 -1.80
C PRO A 171 21.69 -72.60 -1.47
N PRO A 172 20.91 -71.67 -2.07
CA PRO A 172 19.51 -71.39 -1.70
C PRO A 172 18.47 -72.20 -2.50
N LEU A 173 17.26 -72.32 -1.92
CA LEU A 173 16.03 -72.90 -2.49
C LEU A 173 15.15 -71.81 -3.17
N PRO A 174 14.23 -72.16 -4.10
CA PRO A 174 13.53 -71.18 -4.94
C PRO A 174 12.28 -70.53 -4.29
N GLU A 175 11.98 -69.30 -4.70
CA GLU A 175 10.85 -68.45 -4.25
C GLU A 175 9.50 -68.77 -4.96
N PRO A 176 8.34 -68.51 -4.32
CA PRO A 176 7.01 -68.67 -4.92
C PRO A 176 6.47 -67.40 -5.62
N GLU A 177 5.59 -67.60 -6.62
CA GLU A 177 5.01 -66.55 -7.50
C GLU A 177 3.95 -65.63 -6.83
N PRO A 178 3.76 -64.37 -7.29
CA PRO A 178 2.87 -63.38 -6.67
C PRO A 178 1.41 -63.45 -7.14
N ILE A 179 0.48 -63.04 -6.27
CA ILE A 179 -0.97 -62.92 -6.48
C ILE A 179 -1.31 -61.48 -6.93
N PRO A 180 -2.24 -61.23 -7.88
CA PRO A 180 -2.56 -59.89 -8.38
C PRO A 180 -3.43 -59.05 -7.41
N GLU A 181 -3.14 -57.74 -7.33
CA GLU A 181 -3.86 -56.72 -6.55
C GLU A 181 -5.18 -56.26 -7.22
N PRO A 182 -6.20 -55.85 -6.45
CA PRO A 182 -7.47 -55.33 -6.99
C PRO A 182 -7.38 -53.86 -7.43
N GLU A 183 -8.11 -53.49 -8.49
CA GLU A 183 -8.19 -52.12 -9.03
C GLU A 183 -8.79 -51.10 -8.04
N PRO A 184 -8.30 -49.84 -8.01
CA PRO A 184 -8.81 -48.79 -7.12
C PRO A 184 -10.16 -48.23 -7.59
N GLU A 185 -11.06 -47.98 -6.64
CA GLU A 185 -12.37 -47.34 -6.89
C GLU A 185 -12.20 -45.87 -7.32
N PRO A 186 -13.07 -45.35 -8.21
CA PRO A 186 -12.99 -43.95 -8.66
C PRO A 186 -13.31 -42.98 -7.53
N GLN A 187 -12.46 -41.98 -7.33
CA GLN A 187 -12.67 -40.90 -6.37
C GLN A 187 -13.89 -40.04 -6.77
N PRO A 188 -14.67 -39.53 -5.79
CA PRO A 188 -15.78 -38.63 -6.07
C PRO A 188 -15.29 -37.31 -6.67
N GLU A 189 -16.00 -36.79 -7.68
CA GLU A 189 -15.74 -35.44 -8.22
C GLU A 189 -15.83 -34.40 -7.11
N PRO A 190 -14.89 -33.42 -7.04
CA PRO A 190 -14.94 -32.37 -6.04
C PRO A 190 -16.23 -31.56 -6.19
N GLU A 191 -16.94 -31.35 -5.07
CA GLU A 191 -18.12 -30.49 -5.06
C GLU A 191 -17.78 -29.09 -5.62
N PRO A 192 -18.64 -28.48 -6.46
CA PRO A 192 -18.37 -27.16 -7.00
C PRO A 192 -18.29 -26.16 -5.85
N GLN A 193 -17.12 -25.56 -5.67
CA GLN A 193 -16.94 -24.53 -4.66
C GLN A 193 -17.87 -23.35 -4.95
N PRO A 194 -18.46 -22.72 -3.91
CA PRO A 194 -19.35 -21.60 -4.10
C PRO A 194 -18.57 -20.45 -4.76
N MET A 195 -18.85 -20.17 -6.03
CA MET A 195 -18.37 -18.96 -6.66
C MET A 195 -19.14 -17.78 -6.06
N LEU A 196 -18.42 -16.74 -5.62
CA LEU A 196 -19.03 -15.44 -5.33
C LEU A 196 -19.77 -14.96 -6.58
N ASP A 197 -21.09 -14.79 -6.49
CA ASP A 197 -21.87 -14.13 -7.53
C ASP A 197 -21.56 -12.63 -7.47
N VAL A 198 -20.53 -12.21 -8.21
CA VAL A 198 -20.05 -10.83 -8.14
C VAL A 198 -20.90 -9.92 -9.02
N PRO A 199 -21.45 -8.81 -8.48
CA PRO A 199 -22.22 -7.87 -9.27
C PRO A 199 -21.39 -7.24 -10.41
N ALA A 200 -21.99 -7.10 -11.59
CA ALA A 200 -21.35 -6.50 -12.75
C ALA A 200 -20.78 -5.09 -12.51
N TRP A 201 -21.37 -4.34 -11.58
CA TRP A 201 -20.91 -3.00 -11.21
C TRP A 201 -19.56 -3.01 -10.48
N ILE A 202 -19.24 -4.07 -9.74
CA ILE A 202 -17.92 -4.27 -9.14
C ILE A 202 -16.90 -4.58 -10.24
N ALA A 203 -17.24 -5.46 -11.19
CA ALA A 203 -16.37 -5.76 -12.34
C ALA A 203 -16.04 -4.50 -13.16
N GLN A 204 -17.00 -3.58 -13.31
CA GLN A 204 -16.75 -2.27 -13.92
C GLN A 204 -15.76 -1.42 -13.11
N LEU A 205 -15.81 -1.45 -11.78
CA LEU A 205 -14.87 -0.72 -10.93
C LEU A 205 -13.44 -1.27 -11.01
N VAL A 206 -13.27 -2.57 -11.25
CA VAL A 206 -11.93 -3.14 -11.53
C VAL A 206 -11.30 -2.51 -12.77
N LEU A 207 -12.10 -2.25 -13.81
CA LEU A 207 -11.65 -1.52 -15.00
C LEU A 207 -11.36 -0.05 -14.68
N ALA A 208 -12.20 0.58 -13.84
CA ALA A 208 -12.00 1.96 -13.40
C ALA A 208 -10.69 2.13 -12.61
N ALA A 209 -10.34 1.16 -11.76
CA ALA A 209 -9.13 1.18 -10.95
C ALA A 209 -7.85 1.28 -11.77
N ASP A 210 -7.83 0.67 -12.96
CA ASP A 210 -6.68 0.71 -13.88
C ASP A 210 -6.36 2.13 -14.37
N GLN A 211 -7.38 2.96 -14.53
CA GLN A 211 -7.25 4.32 -15.08
C GLN A 211 -6.42 5.27 -14.19
N PHE A 212 -6.27 4.95 -12.90
CA PHE A 212 -5.53 5.77 -11.95
C PHE A 212 -4.05 5.39 -11.88
N VAL A 213 -3.66 4.19 -12.32
CA VAL A 213 -2.27 3.73 -12.27
C VAL A 213 -1.55 4.16 -13.55
N VAL A 214 -0.57 5.05 -13.41
CA VAL A 214 0.15 5.63 -14.55
C VAL A 214 1.64 5.38 -14.46
N ASP A 215 2.31 5.31 -15.60
CA ASP A 215 3.77 5.23 -15.66
C ASP A 215 4.40 6.57 -15.29
N ARG A 216 5.49 6.51 -14.52
CA ARG A 216 6.24 7.68 -14.08
C ARG A 216 7.74 7.40 -14.19
N THR A 217 8.48 8.33 -14.78
CA THR A 217 9.94 8.25 -14.79
C THR A 217 10.49 9.01 -13.58
N VAL A 218 11.22 8.32 -12.70
CA VAL A 218 11.87 8.91 -11.52
C VAL A 218 13.37 8.73 -11.66
N GLU A 219 14.12 9.85 -11.69
CA GLU A 219 15.58 9.84 -11.87
C GLU A 219 16.06 9.05 -13.10
N GLY A 220 15.27 9.06 -14.18
CA GLY A 220 15.56 8.32 -15.40
C GLY A 220 15.26 6.82 -15.34
N GLN A 221 14.69 6.32 -14.25
CA GLN A 221 14.22 4.94 -14.13
C GLN A 221 12.70 4.85 -14.33
N PRO A 222 12.20 3.80 -15.00
CA PRO A 222 10.77 3.56 -15.10
C PRO A 222 10.20 3.20 -13.73
N GLY A 223 9.07 3.81 -13.38
CA GLY A 223 8.31 3.59 -12.17
C GLY A 223 6.82 3.78 -12.45
N LYS A 224 6.01 3.72 -11.38
CA LYS A 224 4.57 3.90 -11.44
C LYS A 224 4.12 4.87 -10.34
N THR A 225 3.00 5.55 -10.56
CA THR A 225 2.32 6.36 -9.55
C THR A 225 0.80 6.24 -9.70
N VAL A 226 0.07 6.87 -8.79
CA VAL A 226 -1.39 6.97 -8.81
C VAL A 226 -1.80 8.41 -9.03
N ILE A 227 -2.67 8.64 -10.00
CA ILE A 227 -3.41 9.89 -10.16
C ILE A 227 -4.56 9.89 -9.15
N ALA A 228 -4.59 10.86 -8.24
CA ALA A 228 -5.59 10.89 -7.17
C ALA A 228 -7.03 11.03 -7.69
N GLY A 229 -7.20 11.77 -8.79
CA GLY A 229 -8.41 11.70 -9.59
C GLY A 229 -8.56 12.77 -10.65
N TYR A 230 -9.52 12.51 -11.53
CA TYR A 230 -9.70 13.26 -12.76
C TYR A 230 -10.83 14.30 -12.65
N PRO A 231 -10.66 15.47 -13.29
CA PRO A 231 -9.58 15.81 -14.23
C PRO A 231 -8.43 16.63 -13.60
N TRP A 232 -8.51 16.98 -12.32
CA TRP A 232 -7.70 18.06 -11.75
C TRP A 232 -6.49 17.61 -10.92
N PHE A 233 -6.52 16.40 -10.36
CA PHE A 233 -5.49 16.01 -9.40
C PHE A 233 -4.33 15.29 -10.08
N GLY A 234 -3.13 15.52 -9.54
CA GLY A 234 -1.94 14.76 -9.88
C GLY A 234 -1.67 13.65 -8.86
N ASP A 235 -0.39 13.48 -8.57
CA ASP A 235 0.14 12.53 -7.60
C ASP A 235 0.09 13.11 -6.17
N TRP A 236 -0.79 12.55 -5.35
CA TRP A 236 -0.92 12.90 -3.94
C TRP A 236 -0.55 11.70 -3.07
N GLY A 237 0.39 11.89 -2.13
CA GLY A 237 0.90 10.81 -1.29
C GLY A 237 -0.17 10.21 -0.40
N ARG A 238 -1.04 11.03 0.19
CA ARG A 238 -2.17 10.56 1.00
C ARG A 238 -3.12 9.68 0.17
N ASP A 239 -3.66 10.22 -0.92
CA ASP A 239 -4.62 9.53 -1.78
C ASP A 239 -4.03 8.24 -2.35
N THR A 240 -2.76 8.27 -2.77
CA THR A 240 -2.05 7.09 -3.26
C THR A 240 -2.03 5.99 -2.20
N MET A 241 -1.64 6.30 -0.96
CA MET A 241 -1.52 5.27 0.08
C MET A 241 -2.86 4.75 0.60
N ILE A 242 -3.90 5.58 0.60
CA ILE A 242 -5.28 5.11 0.86
C ILE A 242 -5.77 4.22 -0.29
N ALA A 243 -5.52 4.61 -1.54
CA ALA A 243 -6.04 3.90 -2.70
C ALA A 243 -5.29 2.61 -3.03
N LEU A 244 -3.98 2.53 -2.73
CA LEU A 244 -3.13 1.44 -3.21
C LEU A 244 -3.63 0.03 -2.86
N PRO A 245 -4.12 -0.25 -1.63
CA PRO A 245 -4.68 -1.57 -1.31
C PRO A 245 -5.88 -1.94 -2.20
N GLY A 246 -6.75 -0.98 -2.53
CA GLY A 246 -7.89 -1.22 -3.41
C GLY A 246 -7.52 -1.31 -4.89
N LEU A 247 -6.62 -0.46 -5.36
CA LEU A 247 -6.23 -0.41 -6.77
C LEU A 247 -5.37 -1.61 -7.19
N ALA A 248 -4.45 -2.04 -6.32
CA ALA A 248 -3.50 -3.12 -6.61
C ALA A 248 -3.92 -4.44 -5.96
N ILE A 249 -4.05 -4.47 -4.64
CA ILE A 249 -4.24 -5.73 -3.93
C ILE A 249 -5.64 -6.32 -4.17
N ALA A 250 -6.69 -5.51 -4.02
CA ALA A 250 -8.07 -5.96 -4.19
C ALA A 250 -8.43 -6.32 -5.64
N THR A 251 -7.62 -5.90 -6.62
CA THR A 251 -7.78 -6.26 -8.04
C THR A 251 -6.89 -7.42 -8.48
N GLY A 252 -6.13 -8.05 -7.56
CA GLY A 252 -5.25 -9.18 -7.89
C GLY A 252 -3.95 -8.78 -8.58
N ARG A 253 -3.49 -7.54 -8.40
CA ARG A 253 -2.30 -6.97 -9.08
C ARG A 253 -1.25 -6.43 -8.10
N PRO A 254 -0.76 -7.25 -7.14
CA PRO A 254 0.22 -6.80 -6.14
C PRO A 254 1.54 -6.30 -6.75
N GLU A 255 1.89 -6.75 -7.95
CA GLU A 255 3.06 -6.30 -8.71
C GLU A 255 3.04 -4.80 -9.04
N LEU A 256 1.87 -4.16 -9.05
CA LEU A 256 1.74 -2.71 -9.20
C LEU A 256 2.15 -1.96 -7.93
N ALA A 257 1.95 -2.54 -6.75
CA ALA A 257 2.17 -1.86 -5.47
C ALA A 257 3.65 -1.71 -5.14
N LYS A 258 4.47 -2.74 -5.31
CA LYS A 258 5.91 -2.72 -4.99
C LYS A 258 6.68 -1.54 -5.61
N PRO A 259 6.62 -1.27 -6.94
CA PRO A 259 7.35 -0.15 -7.52
C PRO A 259 6.83 1.21 -7.05
N ILE A 260 5.53 1.34 -6.74
CA ILE A 260 4.95 2.56 -6.18
C ILE A 260 5.52 2.78 -4.77
N LEU A 261 5.44 1.78 -3.89
CA LEU A 261 5.97 1.88 -2.52
C LEU A 261 7.46 2.28 -2.51
N LEU A 262 8.29 1.59 -3.31
CA LEU A 262 9.72 1.93 -3.45
C LEU A 262 9.96 3.32 -4.01
N THR A 263 9.10 3.79 -4.92
CA THR A 263 9.19 5.16 -5.45
C THR A 263 8.94 6.18 -4.36
N PHE A 264 7.90 6.00 -3.55
CA PHE A 264 7.56 6.90 -2.46
C PHE A 264 8.59 6.90 -1.32
N ALA A 265 9.21 5.75 -1.03
CA ALA A 265 10.27 5.64 -0.02
C ALA A 265 11.45 6.60 -0.27
N LYS A 266 11.79 6.89 -1.54
CA LYS A 266 12.88 7.79 -1.91
C LYS A 266 12.64 9.25 -1.54
N TYR A 267 11.39 9.62 -1.29
CA TYR A 267 10.97 10.99 -0.96
C TYR A 267 10.66 11.15 0.52
N LEU A 268 10.99 10.16 1.35
CA LEU A 268 10.87 10.31 2.79
C LEU A 268 11.92 11.32 3.28
N ASP A 269 11.45 12.31 4.04
CA ASP A 269 12.32 13.31 4.60
C ASP A 269 11.83 13.73 5.99
N GLN A 270 12.73 13.66 6.97
CA GLN A 270 12.44 13.94 8.38
C GLN A 270 11.24 13.17 8.94
N GLY A 271 11.07 11.92 8.54
CA GLY A 271 9.96 11.06 8.96
C GLY A 271 8.62 11.42 8.33
N MET A 272 8.61 12.19 7.25
CA MET A 272 7.39 12.60 6.55
C MET A 272 7.41 12.12 5.10
N LEU A 273 6.23 11.77 4.60
CA LEU A 273 5.98 11.56 3.19
C LEU A 273 5.40 12.86 2.60
N PRO A 274 5.75 13.28 1.38
CA PRO A 274 5.16 14.47 0.78
C PRO A 274 3.66 14.26 0.50
N ASN A 275 2.89 15.35 0.63
CA ASN A 275 1.48 15.38 0.27
C ASN A 275 1.31 15.51 -1.24
N LEU A 276 1.99 16.49 -1.85
CA LEU A 276 2.05 16.67 -3.30
C LEU A 276 3.41 16.24 -3.82
N PHE A 277 3.40 15.33 -4.78
CA PHE A 277 4.61 14.86 -5.41
C PHE A 277 4.98 15.77 -6.58
N PRO A 278 6.25 16.21 -6.66
CA PRO A 278 6.61 17.25 -7.61
C PRO A 278 6.55 16.73 -9.05
N GLU A 279 5.90 17.46 -9.95
CA GLU A 279 6.16 17.32 -11.39
C GLU A 279 7.62 17.72 -11.69
N ALA A 280 8.20 17.17 -12.76
CA ALA A 280 9.65 17.20 -13.05
C ALA A 280 10.35 18.53 -12.67
N GLY A 281 11.06 18.54 -11.54
CA GLY A 281 11.84 19.68 -11.04
C GLY A 281 11.23 20.52 -9.92
N ALA A 282 9.98 20.27 -9.50
CA ALA A 282 9.37 20.97 -8.36
C ALA A 282 9.88 20.45 -7.01
N THR A 283 9.67 21.23 -5.93
CA THR A 283 10.01 20.81 -4.56
C THR A 283 8.81 20.07 -3.95
N PRO A 284 8.99 18.88 -3.34
CA PRO A 284 7.91 18.18 -2.66
C PRO A 284 7.35 19.00 -1.48
N GLU A 285 6.03 18.97 -1.30
CA GLU A 285 5.37 19.63 -0.16
C GLU A 285 5.11 18.63 0.98
N TYR A 286 5.68 18.88 2.15
CA TYR A 286 5.58 18.00 3.33
C TYR A 286 4.52 18.47 4.34
N ASN A 287 3.43 19.09 3.89
CA ASN A 287 2.35 19.60 4.73
C ASN A 287 1.29 18.53 5.08
N THR A 288 1.73 17.34 5.51
CA THR A 288 0.84 16.22 5.83
C THR A 288 1.34 15.40 7.01
N VAL A 289 0.44 15.12 7.97
CA VAL A 289 0.75 14.21 9.09
C VAL A 289 0.24 12.79 8.86
N ASP A 290 -0.77 12.60 8.02
CA ASP A 290 -1.41 11.31 7.79
C ASP A 290 -0.79 10.51 6.64
N ALA A 291 -0.24 11.14 5.60
CA ALA A 291 0.27 10.42 4.42
C ALA A 291 1.33 9.35 4.79
N ILE A 292 2.25 9.69 5.70
CA ILE A 292 3.24 8.74 6.18
C ILE A 292 2.62 7.58 6.98
N LEU A 293 1.54 7.82 7.70
CA LEU A 293 0.89 6.76 8.49
C LEU A 293 0.07 5.82 7.59
N TRP A 294 -0.56 6.35 6.55
CA TRP A 294 -1.18 5.54 5.49
C TRP A 294 -0.16 4.71 4.71
N TYR A 295 1.08 5.19 4.56
CA TYR A 295 2.16 4.42 3.94
C TYR A 295 2.43 3.09 4.68
N PHE A 296 2.40 3.09 6.02
CA PHE A 296 2.51 1.84 6.79
C PHE A 296 1.37 0.87 6.45
N GLU A 297 0.13 1.36 6.39
CA GLU A 297 -1.03 0.53 6.04
C GLU A 297 -0.93 -0.04 4.62
N ALA A 298 -0.46 0.77 3.65
CA ALA A 298 -0.26 0.32 2.28
C ALA A 298 0.82 -0.77 2.17
N ILE A 299 1.93 -0.64 2.89
CA ILE A 299 2.98 -1.68 2.95
C ILE A 299 2.43 -2.93 3.65
N HIS A 300 1.69 -2.78 4.73
CA HIS A 300 1.09 -3.90 5.45
C HIS A 300 0.09 -4.65 4.58
N ALA A 301 -0.77 -3.96 3.82
CA ALA A 301 -1.68 -4.60 2.88
C ALA A 301 -0.93 -5.39 1.79
N TYR A 302 0.19 -4.87 1.29
CA TYR A 302 1.06 -5.59 0.36
C TYR A 302 1.74 -6.80 1.02
N TRP A 303 2.24 -6.65 2.24
CA TRP A 303 2.85 -7.71 3.02
C TRP A 303 1.88 -8.88 3.24
N VAL A 304 0.67 -8.59 3.73
CA VAL A 304 -0.38 -9.59 3.95
C VAL A 304 -0.65 -10.39 2.67
N ALA A 305 -0.71 -9.70 1.52
CA ALA A 305 -1.03 -10.33 0.24
C ALA A 305 0.11 -11.12 -0.41
N THR A 306 1.38 -10.80 -0.11
CA THR A 306 2.53 -11.34 -0.87
C THR A 306 3.55 -12.09 -0.03
N GLN A 307 3.61 -11.81 1.28
CA GLN A 307 4.66 -12.28 2.18
C GLN A 307 6.08 -11.99 1.65
N ASP A 308 6.25 -10.90 0.87
CA ASP A 308 7.53 -10.48 0.29
C ASP A 308 8.48 -9.94 1.36
N GLN A 309 9.18 -10.86 2.02
CA GLN A 309 10.09 -10.56 3.12
C GLN A 309 11.28 -9.69 2.67
N ALA A 310 11.67 -9.77 1.39
CA ALA A 310 12.75 -8.97 0.85
C ALA A 310 12.38 -7.48 0.80
N LEU A 311 11.16 -7.14 0.37
CA LEU A 311 10.70 -5.75 0.42
C LEU A 311 10.61 -5.23 1.86
N ILE A 312 10.12 -6.04 2.80
CA ILE A 312 10.04 -5.63 4.21
C ILE A 312 11.43 -5.41 4.79
N ALA A 313 12.40 -6.28 4.51
CA ALA A 313 13.79 -6.09 4.92
C ALA A 313 14.41 -4.81 4.34
N GLU A 314 14.06 -4.43 3.11
CA GLU A 314 14.52 -3.19 2.48
C GLU A 314 13.90 -1.93 3.11
N LEU A 315 12.59 -1.96 3.40
CA LEU A 315 11.86 -0.80 3.91
C LEU A 315 11.95 -0.62 5.43
N PHE A 316 12.13 -1.70 6.20
CA PHE A 316 12.09 -1.67 7.66
C PHE A 316 13.04 -0.64 8.30
N PRO A 317 14.31 -0.49 7.89
CA PRO A 317 15.20 0.53 8.45
C PRO A 317 14.68 1.96 8.25
N VAL A 318 14.04 2.22 7.10
CA VAL A 318 13.46 3.52 6.76
C VAL A 318 12.22 3.80 7.60
N LEU A 319 11.35 2.79 7.77
CA LEU A 319 10.18 2.87 8.65
C LEU A 319 10.56 3.06 10.12
N ALA A 320 11.63 2.39 10.59
CA ALA A 320 12.17 2.60 11.92
C ALA A 320 12.63 4.06 12.12
N GLU A 321 13.33 4.63 11.13
CA GLU A 321 13.74 6.05 11.18
C GLU A 321 12.53 6.99 11.24
N VAL A 322 11.43 6.67 10.55
CA VAL A 322 10.17 7.42 10.63
C VAL A 322 9.64 7.45 12.06
N ILE A 323 9.61 6.31 12.77
CA ILE A 323 9.19 6.25 14.17
C ILE A 323 10.09 7.14 15.05
N GLU A 324 11.41 7.06 14.86
CA GLU A 324 12.37 7.89 15.59
C GLU A 324 12.17 9.39 15.33
N TRP A 325 11.86 9.79 14.08
CA TRP A 325 11.52 11.15 13.71
C TRP A 325 10.28 11.66 14.44
N HIS A 326 9.22 10.85 14.53
CA HIS A 326 8.04 11.24 15.30
C HIS A 326 8.33 11.34 16.80
N GLN A 327 9.24 10.53 17.35
CA GLN A 327 9.63 10.64 18.76
C GLN A 327 10.43 11.92 19.07
N LYS A 328 11.39 12.32 18.22
CA LYS A 328 12.17 13.57 18.40
C LYS A 328 11.40 14.83 17.97
N GLY A 329 10.45 14.66 17.07
CA GLY A 329 9.67 15.70 16.43
C GLY A 329 10.14 15.99 14.99
N THR A 330 9.15 16.23 14.12
CA THR A 330 9.33 16.56 12.70
C THR A 330 8.93 18.02 12.44
N ARG A 331 8.55 18.36 11.20
CA ARG A 331 8.02 19.68 10.85
C ARG A 331 6.67 19.93 11.52
N TYR A 332 6.26 21.20 11.58
CA TYR A 332 4.92 21.62 12.03
C TYR A 332 4.52 21.10 13.42
N ASN A 333 5.52 20.94 14.29
CA ASN A 333 5.36 20.44 15.66
C ASN A 333 4.71 19.03 15.73
N ILE A 334 4.87 18.22 14.69
CA ILE A 334 4.41 16.82 14.71
C ILE A 334 5.37 16.02 15.58
N LYS A 335 4.87 15.45 16.69
CA LYS A 335 5.69 14.66 17.61
C LYS A 335 4.87 13.79 18.55
N VAL A 336 5.47 12.71 19.01
CA VAL A 336 4.95 11.89 20.11
C VAL A 336 5.05 12.69 21.42
N ALA A 337 3.92 12.91 22.07
CA ALA A 337 3.85 13.56 23.37
C ALA A 337 4.19 12.58 24.50
N GLN A 338 4.32 13.09 25.74
CA GLN A 338 4.69 12.28 26.91
C GLN A 338 3.72 11.14 27.22
N ASP A 339 2.47 11.24 26.76
CA ASP A 339 1.45 10.22 26.91
C ASP A 339 1.45 9.20 25.76
N GLY A 340 2.40 9.25 24.84
CA GLY A 340 2.51 8.34 23.69
C GLY A 340 1.63 8.70 22.50
N LEU A 341 0.76 9.72 22.65
CA LEU A 341 -0.11 10.18 21.56
C LEU A 341 0.63 11.15 20.64
N LEU A 342 0.33 11.10 19.35
CA LEU A 342 0.88 12.01 18.35
C LEU A 342 0.14 13.35 18.39
N TYR A 343 0.90 14.41 18.69
CA TYR A 343 0.49 15.80 18.53
C TYR A 343 0.88 16.27 17.12
N ALA A 344 0.05 17.08 16.48
CA ALA A 344 0.32 17.70 15.19
C ALA A 344 -0.30 19.09 15.12
N GLY A 345 0.43 20.04 14.50
CA GLY A 345 -0.11 21.32 14.08
C GLY A 345 0.60 22.54 14.65
N GLU A 346 0.52 23.60 13.88
CA GLU A 346 0.87 24.97 14.24
C GLU A 346 -0.10 25.94 13.55
N SER A 347 -0.14 27.19 14.00
CA SER A 347 -1.08 28.17 13.46
C SER A 347 -0.88 28.38 11.96
N GLY A 348 -1.98 28.35 11.19
CA GLY A 348 -1.96 28.64 9.74
C GLY A 348 -1.58 27.46 8.85
N VAL A 349 -1.38 26.27 9.41
CA VAL A 349 -1.03 25.05 8.67
C VAL A 349 -2.13 24.01 8.79
N GLN A 350 -2.44 23.38 7.66
CA GLN A 350 -3.38 22.28 7.52
C GLN A 350 -2.60 20.99 7.24
N LEU A 351 -2.73 19.98 8.11
CA LEU A 351 -1.88 18.78 8.07
C LEU A 351 -2.65 17.47 7.87
N THR A 352 -3.93 17.45 8.18
CA THR A 352 -4.79 16.25 8.07
C THR A 352 -5.54 16.28 6.74
N TRP A 353 -6.12 15.17 6.31
CA TRP A 353 -6.96 15.09 5.11
C TRP A 353 -8.10 16.13 5.03
N MET A 354 -8.51 16.70 6.16
CA MET A 354 -9.37 17.89 6.21
C MET A 354 -8.55 19.18 6.00
N ASP A 355 -7.93 19.36 4.83
CA ASP A 355 -6.90 20.37 4.52
C ASP A 355 -7.35 21.57 3.65
N ALA A 356 -8.64 21.93 3.66
CA ALA A 356 -9.08 23.15 3.00
C ALA A 356 -8.49 24.43 3.64
N LYS A 357 -7.89 25.29 2.82
CA LYS A 357 -7.31 26.58 3.22
C LYS A 357 -7.60 27.69 2.19
N ILE A 358 -7.99 28.87 2.66
CA ILE A 358 -8.29 30.05 1.85
C ILE A 358 -7.41 31.21 2.31
N GLY A 359 -6.39 31.57 1.53
CA GLY A 359 -5.37 32.53 1.98
C GLY A 359 -4.70 32.01 3.26
N ASP A 360 -4.77 32.75 4.35
CA ASP A 360 -4.24 32.33 5.67
C ASP A 360 -5.26 31.57 6.53
N TRP A 361 -6.51 31.48 6.10
CA TRP A 361 -7.57 30.83 6.87
C TRP A 361 -7.60 29.32 6.62
N VAL A 362 -7.24 28.54 7.64
CA VAL A 362 -7.50 27.10 7.68
C VAL A 362 -8.95 26.86 8.06
N VAL A 363 -9.72 26.24 7.17
CA VAL A 363 -11.18 26.08 7.30
C VAL A 363 -11.54 25.08 8.40
N THR A 364 -10.77 24.00 8.49
CA THR A 364 -10.90 22.92 9.48
C THR A 364 -9.59 22.75 10.23
N PRO A 365 -9.25 23.67 11.16
CA PRO A 365 -8.02 23.56 11.93
C PRO A 365 -8.11 22.37 12.89
N ARG A 366 -7.17 21.44 12.78
CA ARG A 366 -7.10 20.23 13.61
C ARG A 366 -5.76 20.13 14.34
N ILE A 367 -5.38 21.27 14.95
CA ILE A 367 -4.17 21.40 15.77
C ILE A 367 -4.44 20.74 17.12
N GLY A 368 -3.54 19.87 17.58
CA GLY A 368 -3.71 19.09 18.80
C GLY A 368 -3.36 17.64 18.56
N LYS A 369 -4.17 16.73 19.09
CA LYS A 369 -4.09 15.29 18.84
C LYS A 369 -5.36 14.86 18.11
N PRO A 370 -5.37 14.81 16.77
CA PRO A 370 -6.52 14.33 16.01
C PRO A 370 -6.75 12.83 16.23
N VAL A 371 -8.01 12.42 16.30
CA VAL A 371 -8.40 11.04 16.66
C VAL A 371 -7.90 10.00 15.67
N GLU A 372 -8.01 10.24 14.38
CA GLU A 372 -7.59 9.30 13.33
C GLU A 372 -6.08 9.26 13.17
N ILE A 373 -5.38 10.37 13.41
CA ILE A 373 -3.91 10.40 13.40
C ILE A 373 -3.38 9.48 14.50
N ASN A 374 -4.02 9.50 15.67
CA ASN A 374 -3.63 8.61 16.77
C ASN A 374 -4.06 7.16 16.54
N ALA A 375 -5.17 6.92 15.83
CA ALA A 375 -5.54 5.57 15.40
C ALA A 375 -4.54 5.00 14.38
N LEU A 376 -4.16 5.80 13.39
CA LEU A 376 -3.15 5.45 12.39
C LEU A 376 -1.76 5.28 13.01
N TRP A 377 -1.39 6.11 13.98
CA TRP A 377 -0.13 5.98 14.72
C TRP A 377 -0.06 4.66 15.49
N TYR A 378 -1.12 4.31 16.23
CA TYR A 378 -1.21 3.02 16.89
C TYR A 378 -1.09 1.86 15.87
N ASN A 379 -1.79 1.96 14.75
CA ASN A 379 -1.72 0.97 13.68
C ASN A 379 -0.31 0.82 13.10
N ALA A 380 0.39 1.93 12.83
CA ALA A 380 1.77 1.91 12.35
C ALA A 380 2.73 1.22 13.33
N LEU A 381 2.58 1.46 14.64
CA LEU A 381 3.37 0.78 15.66
C LEU A 381 3.09 -0.72 15.71
N VAL A 382 1.81 -1.10 15.61
CA VAL A 382 1.38 -2.49 15.55
C VAL A 382 1.97 -3.20 14.32
N ILE A 383 1.97 -2.55 13.15
CA ILE A 383 2.60 -3.04 11.93
C ILE A 383 4.12 -3.21 12.11
N MET A 384 4.79 -2.23 12.73
CA MET A 384 6.22 -2.32 13.01
C MET A 384 6.58 -3.50 13.93
N VAL A 385 5.70 -3.86 14.85
CA VAL A 385 5.89 -5.07 15.67
C VAL A 385 5.88 -6.33 14.81
N GLU A 386 4.92 -6.45 13.90
CA GLU A 386 4.84 -7.61 13.01
C GLU A 386 6.06 -7.69 12.09
N PHE A 387 6.48 -6.57 11.49
CA PHE A 387 7.66 -6.53 10.63
C PHE A 387 8.94 -6.84 11.40
N ALA A 388 9.10 -6.33 12.62
CA ALA A 388 10.25 -6.68 13.46
C ALA A 388 10.28 -8.19 13.75
N GLN A 389 9.13 -8.78 14.07
CA GLN A 389 9.01 -10.23 14.29
C GLN A 389 9.35 -11.05 13.04
N SER A 390 8.85 -10.65 11.86
CA SER A 390 9.13 -11.37 10.60
C SER A 390 10.59 -11.28 10.16
N LEU A 391 11.32 -10.24 10.60
CA LEU A 391 12.74 -10.05 10.34
C LEU A 391 13.66 -10.56 11.47
N ALA A 392 13.09 -11.15 12.53
CA ALA A 392 13.82 -11.52 13.75
C ALA A 392 14.57 -10.35 14.44
N GLU A 393 14.07 -9.13 14.23
CA GLU A 393 14.47 -7.90 14.93
C GLU A 393 13.70 -7.75 16.25
N SER A 394 14.17 -6.89 17.16
CA SER A 394 13.48 -6.68 18.44
C SER A 394 12.17 -5.89 18.27
N PRO A 395 10.99 -6.45 18.60
CA PRO A 395 9.73 -5.73 18.51
C PRO A 395 9.46 -4.82 19.73
N GLN A 396 10.24 -4.97 20.80
CA GLN A 396 9.94 -4.37 22.11
C GLN A 396 9.74 -2.85 22.07
N PRO A 397 10.60 -2.05 21.38
CA PRO A 397 10.43 -0.59 21.36
C PRO A 397 9.07 -0.15 20.78
N TYR A 398 8.59 -0.85 19.75
CA TYR A 398 7.31 -0.56 19.12
C TYR A 398 6.13 -1.07 19.96
N GLN A 399 6.29 -2.23 20.62
CA GLN A 399 5.29 -2.77 21.54
C GLN A 399 5.02 -1.84 22.73
N ASP A 400 6.09 -1.33 23.36
CA ASP A 400 5.97 -0.43 24.51
C ASP A 400 5.25 0.86 24.12
N LEU A 401 5.59 1.43 22.97
CA LEU A 401 4.98 2.66 22.48
C LEU A 401 3.53 2.44 22.04
N ALA A 402 3.22 1.28 21.44
CA ALA A 402 1.86 0.92 21.06
C ALA A 402 0.96 0.78 22.30
N GLU A 403 1.44 0.14 23.36
CA GLU A 403 0.68 -0.04 24.60
C GLU A 403 0.45 1.29 25.33
N GLN A 404 1.46 2.17 25.35
CA GLN A 404 1.31 3.53 25.87
C GLN A 404 0.27 4.33 25.07
N THR A 405 0.37 4.30 23.74
CA THR A 405 -0.58 4.95 22.82
C THR A 405 -2.00 4.44 23.08
N ARG A 406 -2.19 3.12 23.13
CA ARG A 406 -3.48 2.46 23.36
C ARG A 406 -4.10 2.88 24.69
N THR A 407 -3.31 2.90 25.76
CA THR A 407 -3.77 3.30 27.09
C THR A 407 -4.23 4.75 27.09
N SER A 408 -3.44 5.65 26.50
CA SER A 408 -3.76 7.08 26.44
C SER A 408 -4.87 7.40 25.45
N PHE A 409 -5.12 6.56 24.45
CA PHE A 409 -6.21 6.74 23.49
C PHE A 409 -7.59 6.80 24.19
N GLY A 410 -7.73 6.18 25.37
CA GLY A 410 -8.93 6.28 26.19
C GLY A 410 -9.37 7.72 26.50
N ARG A 411 -8.44 8.70 26.42
CA ARG A 411 -8.72 10.14 26.58
C ARG A 411 -9.65 10.71 25.50
N PHE A 412 -9.71 10.09 24.32
CA PHE A 412 -10.62 10.52 23.25
C PHE A 412 -12.08 10.20 23.55
N TRP A 413 -12.36 9.19 24.39
CA TRP A 413 -13.73 8.73 24.62
C TRP A 413 -14.55 9.71 25.47
N GLN A 414 -15.72 10.11 24.96
CA GLN A 414 -16.68 10.94 25.68
C GLN A 414 -17.95 10.13 25.95
N ALA A 415 -18.13 9.72 27.21
CA ALA A 415 -19.20 8.81 27.62
C ALA A 415 -20.63 9.37 27.46
N ASP A 416 -20.85 10.67 27.70
CA ASP A 416 -22.15 11.32 27.57
C ASP A 416 -22.56 11.53 26.11
N LEU A 417 -21.56 11.70 25.22
CA LEU A 417 -21.79 11.81 23.78
C LEU A 417 -21.94 10.43 23.11
N GLY A 418 -21.33 9.40 23.69
CA GLY A 418 -21.31 8.04 23.14
C GLY A 418 -20.35 7.86 21.95
N TYR A 419 -19.41 8.79 21.79
CA TYR A 419 -18.44 8.83 20.68
C TYR A 419 -17.15 9.59 21.09
N CYS A 420 -16.14 9.61 20.24
CA CYS A 420 -14.83 10.23 20.52
C CYS A 420 -14.80 11.74 20.19
N TYR A 421 -14.05 12.52 20.97
CA TYR A 421 -13.60 13.85 20.54
C TYR A 421 -12.87 13.75 19.19
N ASP A 422 -13.06 14.72 18.30
CA ASP A 422 -12.37 14.73 17.01
C ASP A 422 -10.88 15.11 17.17
N VAL A 423 -10.61 16.02 18.10
CA VAL A 423 -9.26 16.48 18.47
C VAL A 423 -9.22 16.67 19.98
N ILE A 424 -8.17 16.22 20.65
CA ILE A 424 -7.90 16.56 22.06
C ILE A 424 -6.63 17.41 22.19
N ASP A 425 -6.47 18.09 23.32
CA ASP A 425 -5.31 18.97 23.59
C ASP A 425 -5.12 20.06 22.51
N GLY A 426 -6.23 20.52 21.91
CA GLY A 426 -6.23 21.59 20.93
C GLY A 426 -6.07 22.99 21.55
N PRO A 427 -5.80 24.04 20.76
CA PRO A 427 -5.63 25.41 21.27
C PRO A 427 -6.81 25.95 22.07
N GLN A 428 -8.01 25.42 21.86
CA GLN A 428 -9.25 25.79 22.56
C GLN A 428 -9.77 24.69 23.51
N GLY A 429 -8.94 23.67 23.78
CA GLY A 429 -9.35 22.45 24.48
C GLY A 429 -9.77 21.34 23.51
N ASP A 430 -10.54 20.38 24.01
CA ASP A 430 -10.99 19.20 23.27
C ASP A 430 -12.19 19.56 22.38
N ASP A 431 -12.18 19.10 21.12
CA ASP A 431 -13.21 19.37 20.12
C ASP A 431 -14.27 18.24 20.10
N PRO A 432 -15.52 18.49 20.56
CA PRO A 432 -16.60 17.50 20.60
C PRO A 432 -17.34 17.33 19.26
N ALA A 433 -16.90 17.99 18.19
CA ALA A 433 -17.56 17.91 16.90
C ALA A 433 -17.67 16.45 16.42
N LEU A 434 -18.90 16.02 16.12
CA LEU A 434 -19.15 14.69 15.58
C LEU A 434 -18.68 14.63 14.13
N ARG A 435 -17.54 13.97 13.93
CA ARG A 435 -16.87 13.76 12.64
C ARG A 435 -16.59 12.27 12.39
N PRO A 436 -16.40 11.86 11.13
CA PRO A 436 -16.25 10.44 10.78
C PRO A 436 -14.86 9.87 11.10
N ASN A 437 -13.88 10.72 11.39
CA ASN A 437 -12.47 10.35 11.63
C ASN A 437 -12.32 9.23 12.67
N GLN A 438 -13.14 9.24 13.72
CA GLN A 438 -13.14 8.25 14.79
C GLN A 438 -13.46 6.81 14.34
N VAL A 439 -14.11 6.63 13.18
CA VAL A 439 -14.38 5.30 12.60
C VAL A 439 -13.07 4.54 12.36
N LEU A 440 -11.98 5.25 12.04
CA LEU A 440 -10.67 4.65 11.84
C LEU A 440 -10.12 3.99 13.10
N ALA A 441 -10.50 4.45 14.29
CA ALA A 441 -10.10 3.81 15.56
C ALA A 441 -10.79 2.45 15.82
N VAL A 442 -11.86 2.17 15.07
CA VAL A 442 -12.54 0.87 15.07
C VAL A 442 -12.06 0.01 13.91
N ALA A 443 -12.01 0.59 12.70
CA ALA A 443 -11.58 -0.08 11.48
C ALA A 443 -10.13 -0.60 11.61
N LEU A 444 -9.24 0.19 12.20
CA LEU A 444 -7.83 -0.14 12.44
C LEU A 444 -7.59 -0.51 13.93
N PRO A 445 -6.62 -1.39 14.24
CA PRO A 445 -5.85 -2.21 13.31
C PRO A 445 -6.72 -3.27 12.61
N SER A 446 -6.28 -3.68 11.42
CA SER A 446 -6.93 -4.71 10.59
C SER A 446 -7.12 -6.02 11.37
N ALA A 447 -8.15 -6.79 11.02
CA ALA A 447 -8.42 -8.11 11.60
C ALA A 447 -7.27 -9.11 11.39
N THR A 448 -6.38 -8.84 10.43
CA THR A 448 -5.19 -9.67 10.15
C THR A 448 -4.08 -9.52 11.18
N ILE A 449 -4.13 -8.49 12.03
CA ILE A 449 -3.12 -8.27 13.06
C ILE A 449 -3.71 -8.59 14.44
N ASP A 450 -3.15 -9.60 15.11
CA ASP A 450 -3.58 -10.02 16.45
C ASP A 450 -3.13 -9.01 17.54
N ARG A 451 -3.85 -7.89 17.64
CA ARG A 451 -3.61 -6.81 18.61
C ARG A 451 -4.91 -6.23 19.18
N PRO A 452 -4.90 -5.79 20.44
CA PRO A 452 -6.08 -5.21 21.07
C PRO A 452 -6.52 -3.91 20.38
N GLY A 453 -7.82 -3.73 20.19
CA GLY A 453 -8.37 -2.49 19.67
C GLY A 453 -8.18 -1.29 20.62
N LEU A 454 -8.35 -0.08 20.08
CA LEU A 454 -8.25 1.19 20.82
C LEU A 454 -9.47 1.47 21.72
N LEU A 455 -10.62 0.91 21.35
CA LEU A 455 -11.90 1.08 22.03
C LEU A 455 -12.45 -0.28 22.48
N SER A 456 -13.13 -0.32 23.62
CA SER A 456 -13.86 -1.51 24.07
C SER A 456 -15.05 -1.82 23.15
N ALA A 457 -15.53 -3.07 23.14
CA ALA A 457 -16.65 -3.48 22.30
C ALA A 457 -17.91 -2.61 22.47
N ALA A 458 -18.24 -2.21 23.71
CA ALA A 458 -19.36 -1.32 24.00
C ALA A 458 -19.16 0.09 23.41
N GLN A 459 -17.93 0.62 23.49
CA GLN A 459 -17.59 1.92 22.89
C GLN A 459 -17.65 1.86 21.36
N GLN A 460 -17.15 0.78 20.75
CA GLN A 460 -17.22 0.57 19.30
C GLN A 460 -18.69 0.54 18.82
N GLN A 461 -19.55 -0.23 19.50
CA GLN A 461 -20.98 -0.28 19.18
C GLN A 461 -21.68 1.08 19.31
N SER A 462 -21.45 1.80 20.42
CA SER A 462 -22.01 3.13 20.64
C SER A 462 -21.57 4.13 19.56
N LEU A 463 -20.28 4.16 19.25
CA LEU A 463 -19.70 5.03 18.24
C LEU A 463 -20.31 4.76 16.87
N LEU A 464 -20.35 3.49 16.43
CA LEU A 464 -20.90 3.13 15.12
C LEU A 464 -22.39 3.44 15.04
N GLN A 465 -23.14 3.24 16.12
CA GLN A 465 -24.56 3.60 16.16
C GLN A 465 -24.78 5.11 15.93
N VAL A 466 -24.00 5.97 16.58
CA VAL A 466 -24.11 7.42 16.41
C VAL A 466 -23.69 7.84 15.00
N VAL A 467 -22.57 7.31 14.50
CA VAL A 467 -22.09 7.60 13.13
C VAL A 467 -23.11 7.16 12.09
N GLN A 468 -23.72 5.98 12.24
CA GLN A 468 -24.76 5.50 11.33
C GLN A 468 -25.97 6.43 11.28
N GLN A 469 -26.39 6.94 12.44
CA GLN A 469 -27.57 7.78 12.54
C GLN A 469 -27.35 9.19 11.97
N GLN A 470 -26.15 9.75 12.17
CA GLN A 470 -25.89 11.17 11.92
C GLN A 470 -25.07 11.42 10.65
N LEU A 471 -24.12 10.55 10.35
CA LEU A 471 -23.11 10.80 9.31
C LEU A 471 -23.27 9.91 8.08
N LEU A 472 -23.78 8.68 8.23
CA LEU A 472 -23.93 7.75 7.11
C LEU A 472 -24.94 8.27 6.08
N THR A 473 -24.56 8.12 4.83
CA THR A 473 -25.37 8.39 3.64
C THR A 473 -25.20 7.24 2.64
N PRO A 474 -25.98 7.20 1.55
CA PRO A 474 -25.79 6.19 0.52
C PRO A 474 -24.39 6.18 -0.14
N HIS A 475 -23.65 7.29 -0.09
CA HIS A 475 -22.38 7.44 -0.81
C HIS A 475 -21.16 7.65 0.10
N GLY A 476 -21.26 7.29 1.39
CA GLY A 476 -20.17 7.48 2.36
C GLY A 476 -20.61 8.28 3.58
N LEU A 477 -19.65 8.92 4.27
CA LEU A 477 -19.89 9.64 5.52
C LEU A 477 -19.82 11.16 5.34
N ARG A 478 -20.75 11.89 5.94
CA ARG A 478 -20.67 13.35 6.11
C ARG A 478 -19.41 13.70 6.91
N SER A 479 -18.68 14.71 6.45
CA SER A 479 -17.48 15.22 7.12
C SER A 479 -17.75 15.94 8.45
N LEU A 480 -19.00 16.34 8.70
CA LEU A 480 -19.47 16.98 9.93
C LEU A 480 -20.97 16.69 10.13
N ALA A 481 -21.41 16.51 11.37
CA ALA A 481 -22.82 16.28 11.70
C ALA A 481 -23.75 17.46 11.31
N PRO A 482 -24.96 17.20 10.80
CA PRO A 482 -25.92 18.23 10.38
C PRO A 482 -26.32 19.24 11.46
N GLU A 483 -26.31 18.84 12.72
CA GLU A 483 -26.71 19.68 13.87
C GLU A 483 -25.64 20.72 14.23
N HIS A 484 -24.42 20.56 13.72
CA HIS A 484 -23.32 21.45 14.03
C HIS A 484 -23.49 22.80 13.31
N GLN A 485 -23.24 23.92 14.00
CA GLN A 485 -23.47 25.28 13.46
C GLN A 485 -22.70 25.59 12.16
N ASN A 486 -21.55 24.94 11.96
CA ASN A 486 -20.73 25.12 10.76
C ASN A 486 -21.11 24.20 9.61
N TYR A 487 -22.13 23.36 9.77
CA TYR A 487 -22.55 22.41 8.73
C TYR A 487 -22.97 23.11 7.42
N LYS A 488 -22.46 22.58 6.31
CA LYS A 488 -22.71 22.98 4.92
C LYS A 488 -23.05 21.75 4.09
N GLY A 489 -24.34 21.40 4.03
CA GLY A 489 -24.81 20.21 3.31
C GLY A 489 -24.83 20.31 1.78
N LYS A 490 -24.59 21.50 1.19
CA LYS A 490 -24.49 21.69 -0.25
C LYS A 490 -23.13 22.23 -0.63
N TYR A 491 -22.44 21.55 -1.55
CA TYR A 491 -21.15 21.97 -2.06
C TYR A 491 -21.31 22.57 -3.46
N GLY A 492 -20.97 23.84 -3.60
CA GLY A 492 -21.09 24.58 -4.86
C GLY A 492 -20.86 26.07 -4.68
N GLY A 493 -21.04 26.83 -5.76
CA GLY A 493 -20.78 28.27 -5.77
C GLY A 493 -19.37 28.61 -6.27
N ASP A 494 -18.84 29.76 -5.84
CA ASP A 494 -17.49 30.20 -6.16
C ASP A 494 -16.41 29.41 -5.38
N SER A 495 -15.12 29.72 -5.60
CA SER A 495 -14.03 29.00 -4.93
C SER A 495 -14.14 29.12 -3.41
N TRP A 496 -14.39 30.33 -2.91
CA TRP A 496 -14.46 30.58 -1.47
C TRP A 496 -15.57 29.76 -0.82
N GLN A 497 -16.75 29.71 -1.43
CA GLN A 497 -17.88 28.92 -0.94
C GLN A 497 -17.57 27.42 -0.90
N ARG A 498 -16.96 26.90 -1.97
CA ARG A 498 -16.56 25.49 -2.05
C ARG A 498 -15.50 25.15 -1.01
N ASP A 499 -14.41 25.91 -0.96
CA ASP A 499 -13.29 25.66 -0.06
C ASP A 499 -13.73 25.77 1.41
N SER A 500 -14.61 26.73 1.74
CA SER A 500 -15.18 26.88 3.09
C SER A 500 -16.10 25.74 3.52
N ALA A 501 -16.68 25.00 2.57
CA ALA A 501 -17.61 23.91 2.82
C ALA A 501 -16.96 22.52 2.74
N TYR A 502 -15.79 22.38 2.11
CA TYR A 502 -15.21 21.11 1.63
C TYR A 502 -15.15 19.99 2.68
N HIS A 503 -14.82 20.33 3.94
CA HIS A 503 -14.82 19.38 5.08
C HIS A 503 -15.80 19.77 6.19
N GLN A 504 -16.86 20.50 5.87
CA GLN A 504 -17.84 21.01 6.83
C GLN A 504 -19.25 20.50 6.55
N GLY A 505 -19.40 19.30 5.98
CA GLY A 505 -20.72 18.74 5.68
C GLY A 505 -20.82 17.86 4.44
N PRO A 506 -20.03 18.08 3.35
CA PRO A 506 -19.97 17.17 2.22
C PRO A 506 -19.69 15.75 2.66
N VAL A 507 -20.26 14.80 1.93
CA VAL A 507 -20.02 13.37 2.07
C VAL A 507 -18.74 13.02 1.33
N TRP A 508 -17.87 12.24 1.96
CA TRP A 508 -16.65 11.74 1.33
C TRP A 508 -16.81 10.28 0.96
N GLY A 509 -16.58 9.97 -0.33
CA GLY A 509 -16.81 8.64 -0.91
C GLY A 509 -15.93 7.56 -0.29
N TRP A 510 -14.64 7.83 -0.16
CA TRP A 510 -13.65 6.88 0.38
C TRP A 510 -13.97 6.43 1.81
N LEU A 511 -14.64 7.26 2.61
CA LEU A 511 -15.01 6.92 4.00
C LEU A 511 -16.02 5.78 4.11
N ILE A 512 -16.64 5.35 2.99
CA ILE A 512 -17.44 4.12 3.00
C ILE A 512 -16.59 2.89 3.33
N GLY A 513 -15.31 2.89 2.98
CA GLY A 513 -14.41 1.77 3.24
C GLY A 513 -14.17 1.56 4.75
N PRO A 514 -13.63 2.54 5.48
CA PRO A 514 -13.49 2.44 6.93
C PRO A 514 -14.82 2.14 7.64
N TRP A 515 -15.94 2.69 7.16
CA TRP A 515 -17.27 2.36 7.68
C TRP A 515 -17.61 0.88 7.54
N VAL A 516 -17.53 0.33 6.33
CA VAL A 516 -17.85 -1.07 6.05
C VAL A 516 -16.93 -2.02 6.83
N GLN A 517 -15.64 -1.72 6.87
CA GLN A 517 -14.67 -2.50 7.63
C GLN A 517 -14.97 -2.49 9.14
N ALA A 518 -15.26 -1.32 9.72
CA ALA A 518 -15.61 -1.21 11.12
C ALA A 518 -16.94 -1.93 11.44
N HIS A 519 -17.94 -1.79 10.58
CA HIS A 519 -19.22 -2.48 10.72
C HIS A 519 -19.05 -4.00 10.70
N LEU A 520 -18.31 -4.53 9.72
CA LEU A 520 -18.03 -5.96 9.60
C LEU A 520 -17.30 -6.49 10.84
N LYS A 521 -16.29 -5.76 11.34
CA LYS A 521 -15.53 -6.13 12.54
C LYS A 521 -16.40 -6.20 13.81
N VAL A 522 -17.36 -5.29 13.97
CA VAL A 522 -18.19 -5.19 15.18
C VAL A 522 -19.41 -6.10 15.13
N HIS A 523 -20.04 -6.21 13.96
CA HIS A 523 -21.32 -6.91 13.80
C HIS A 523 -21.20 -8.30 13.18
N ASN A 524 -20.06 -8.61 12.55
CA ASN A 524 -19.83 -9.86 11.81
C ASN A 524 -20.96 -10.16 10.79
N ASP A 525 -21.42 -9.10 10.12
CA ASP A 525 -22.54 -9.15 9.16
C ASP A 525 -22.05 -8.77 7.76
N PRO A 526 -21.56 -9.73 6.96
CA PRO A 526 -21.08 -9.48 5.61
C PRO A 526 -22.20 -9.08 4.64
N ALA A 527 -23.45 -9.51 4.87
CA ALA A 527 -24.58 -9.13 4.04
C ALA A 527 -24.88 -7.63 4.17
N ALA A 528 -24.94 -7.11 5.41
CA ALA A 528 -25.08 -5.68 5.65
C ALA A 528 -23.90 -4.87 5.11
N ALA A 529 -22.67 -5.39 5.28
CA ALA A 529 -21.46 -4.78 4.74
C ALA A 529 -21.52 -4.58 3.21
N ILE A 530 -21.96 -5.60 2.47
CA ILE A 530 -22.17 -5.51 1.01
C ILE A 530 -23.32 -4.55 0.68
N ALA A 531 -24.43 -4.60 1.43
CA ALA A 531 -25.59 -3.73 1.19
C ALA A 531 -25.27 -2.23 1.34
N PHE A 532 -24.31 -1.85 2.19
CA PHE A 532 -23.85 -0.46 2.28
C PHE A 532 -23.13 0.04 1.02
N LEU A 533 -22.58 -0.86 0.20
CA LEU A 533 -21.86 -0.51 -1.02
C LEU A 533 -22.78 -0.43 -2.24
N GLU A 534 -23.90 -1.14 -2.24
CA GLU A 534 -24.85 -1.19 -3.37
C GLU A 534 -25.30 0.17 -3.92
N PRO A 535 -25.55 1.21 -3.10
CA PRO A 535 -25.95 2.51 -3.64
C PRO A 535 -24.87 3.17 -4.51
N MET A 536 -23.59 2.82 -4.33
CA MET A 536 -22.51 3.30 -5.20
C MET A 536 -22.66 2.83 -6.64
N ALA A 537 -23.35 1.71 -6.89
CA ALA A 537 -23.59 1.21 -8.24
C ALA A 537 -24.36 2.23 -9.11
N GLN A 538 -25.24 3.03 -8.50
CA GLN A 538 -26.01 4.06 -9.21
C GLN A 538 -25.10 5.20 -9.72
N GLN A 539 -23.96 5.45 -9.06
CA GLN A 539 -23.00 6.48 -9.48
C GLN A 539 -22.25 6.10 -10.76
N LEU A 540 -22.12 4.80 -11.08
CA LEU A 540 -21.52 4.40 -12.36
C LEU A 540 -22.29 4.89 -13.58
N GLN A 541 -23.54 5.32 -13.39
CA GLN A 541 -24.39 5.90 -14.43
C GLN A 541 -24.65 7.40 -14.22
N ALA A 542 -24.17 7.98 -13.11
CA ALA A 542 -24.43 9.35 -12.69
C ALA A 542 -23.12 10.11 -12.40
N GLY A 543 -22.89 11.23 -13.07
CA GLY A 543 -21.62 11.97 -12.98
C GLY A 543 -20.65 11.52 -14.08
N CYS A 544 -19.77 10.56 -13.80
CA CYS A 544 -18.84 9.97 -14.77
C CYS A 544 -19.17 8.50 -15.01
N VAL A 545 -19.48 8.16 -16.27
CA VAL A 545 -19.85 6.78 -16.61
C VAL A 545 -18.70 5.83 -16.30
N GLY A 546 -18.99 4.80 -15.51
CA GLY A 546 -18.03 3.76 -15.14
C GLY A 546 -17.04 4.14 -14.03
N ASN A 547 -17.23 5.28 -13.35
CA ASN A 547 -16.32 5.72 -12.28
C ASN A 547 -17.10 6.28 -11.06
N LEU A 548 -16.40 6.59 -9.96
CA LEU A 548 -16.99 7.14 -8.74
C LEU A 548 -16.40 8.52 -8.40
N SER A 549 -17.27 9.44 -8.01
CA SER A 549 -16.89 10.80 -7.64
C SER A 549 -16.24 10.88 -6.26
N GLU A 550 -15.49 11.95 -6.05
CA GLU A 550 -14.74 12.24 -4.82
C GLU A 550 -15.63 12.52 -3.62
N ILE A 551 -16.56 13.47 -3.79
CA ILE A 551 -17.44 13.95 -2.73
C ILE A 551 -18.88 14.07 -3.23
N PHE A 552 -19.82 14.14 -2.30
CA PHE A 552 -21.24 14.34 -2.57
C PHE A 552 -21.81 15.42 -1.66
N ASP A 553 -22.92 16.04 -2.07
CA ASP A 553 -23.67 16.91 -1.18
C ASP A 553 -24.06 16.16 0.13
N GLY A 554 -23.81 16.79 1.27
CA GLY A 554 -24.21 16.29 2.60
C GLY A 554 -25.73 16.13 2.77
N ASP A 555 -26.50 16.99 2.10
CA ASP A 555 -27.95 16.96 2.08
C ASP A 555 -28.47 16.19 0.86
N ALA A 556 -29.60 15.50 1.05
CA ALA A 556 -30.33 14.86 -0.05
C ALA A 556 -30.55 15.84 -1.23
N PRO A 557 -30.45 15.38 -2.49
CA PRO A 557 -30.31 13.98 -2.92
C PRO A 557 -28.86 13.48 -3.04
N HIS A 558 -27.89 14.08 -2.34
CA HIS A 558 -26.48 13.65 -2.36
C HIS A 558 -25.85 13.66 -3.76
N ALA A 559 -26.03 14.77 -4.49
CA ALA A 559 -25.48 14.92 -5.84
C ALA A 559 -23.94 14.78 -5.83
N PRO A 560 -23.33 14.13 -6.84
CA PRO A 560 -21.89 14.04 -6.97
C PRO A 560 -21.25 15.41 -7.20
N ARG A 561 -20.08 15.62 -6.59
CA ARG A 561 -19.30 16.86 -6.54
C ARG A 561 -17.80 16.52 -6.58
N GLY A 562 -16.97 17.55 -6.61
CA GLY A 562 -15.52 17.37 -6.66
C GLY A 562 -15.08 16.68 -7.95
N ALA A 563 -13.94 16.00 -7.92
CA ALA A 563 -13.48 15.19 -9.04
C ALA A 563 -14.50 14.10 -9.35
N PHE A 564 -14.78 13.90 -10.64
CA PHE A 564 -15.84 12.99 -11.08
C PHE A 564 -15.40 11.52 -11.07
N ALA A 565 -14.07 11.29 -11.05
CA ALA A 565 -13.44 9.98 -11.01
C ALA A 565 -12.28 10.05 -10.03
N GLN A 566 -12.40 9.38 -8.89
CA GLN A 566 -11.46 9.55 -7.78
C GLN A 566 -10.94 8.21 -7.23
N ALA A 567 -9.62 8.08 -7.21
CA ALA A 567 -8.88 6.84 -6.95
C ALA A 567 -9.25 6.21 -5.62
N TRP A 568 -9.19 6.97 -4.51
CA TRP A 568 -9.49 6.43 -3.18
C TRP A 568 -10.95 5.98 -3.00
N THR A 569 -11.91 6.52 -3.76
CA THR A 569 -13.32 6.13 -3.62
C THR A 569 -13.55 4.81 -4.34
N VAL A 570 -13.04 4.69 -5.58
CA VAL A 570 -13.03 3.43 -6.33
C VAL A 570 -12.29 2.34 -5.54
N ALA A 571 -11.10 2.67 -5.03
CA ALA A 571 -10.27 1.75 -4.27
C ALA A 571 -10.93 1.26 -2.99
N GLU A 572 -11.50 2.15 -2.16
CA GLU A 572 -12.10 1.75 -0.89
C GLU A 572 -13.35 0.88 -1.10
N VAL A 573 -14.14 1.14 -2.15
CA VAL A 573 -15.27 0.27 -2.51
C VAL A 573 -14.78 -1.12 -2.93
N LEU A 574 -13.77 -1.22 -3.80
CA LEU A 574 -13.22 -2.52 -4.22
C LEU A 574 -12.61 -3.29 -3.05
N ARG A 575 -11.79 -2.61 -2.24
CA ARG A 575 -11.10 -3.19 -1.08
C ARG A 575 -12.09 -3.78 -0.08
N THR A 576 -13.14 -3.03 0.23
CA THR A 576 -14.10 -3.45 1.26
C THR A 576 -15.18 -4.39 0.73
N TYR A 577 -15.53 -4.31 -0.55
CA TYR A 577 -16.33 -5.36 -1.19
C TYR A 577 -15.62 -6.71 -1.08
N ARG A 578 -14.33 -6.77 -1.44
CA ARG A 578 -13.54 -8.01 -1.33
C ARG A 578 -13.52 -8.51 0.12
N LEU A 579 -13.22 -7.64 1.08
CA LEU A 579 -13.21 -7.99 2.50
C LEU A 579 -14.55 -8.58 2.98
N ALA A 580 -15.67 -7.96 2.61
CA ALA A 580 -17.00 -8.44 2.99
C ALA A 580 -17.38 -9.75 2.28
N ALA A 581 -16.98 -9.90 1.02
CA ALA A 581 -17.19 -11.11 0.23
C ALA A 581 -16.40 -12.31 0.77
N GLU A 582 -15.14 -12.13 1.14
CA GLU A 582 -14.31 -13.14 1.81
C GLU A 582 -14.92 -13.57 3.15
N ALA A 583 -15.39 -12.59 3.95
CA ALA A 583 -16.08 -12.88 5.21
C ALA A 583 -17.41 -13.64 5.00
N ALA A 584 -18.11 -13.41 3.88
CA ALA A 584 -19.33 -14.15 3.54
C ALA A 584 -19.04 -15.62 3.16
N ILE A 585 -17.92 -15.91 2.49
CA ILE A 585 -17.52 -17.30 2.16
C ILE A 585 -17.08 -18.06 3.41
N GLY A 586 -16.41 -17.38 4.35
CA GLY A 586 -15.91 -17.99 5.58
C GLY A 586 -16.98 -18.31 6.63
N GLN A 587 -18.23 -17.84 6.44
CA GLN A 587 -19.41 -18.14 7.27
C GLN A 587 -20.17 -19.33 6.71
#